data_AF-A0AAD9GM68-F1
#
_entry.id   AF-A0AAD9GM68-F1
#
_cell.length_a   1.000
_cell.length_b   1.000
_cell.length_c   1.000
_cell.angle_alpha   90.00
_cell.angle_beta   90.00
_cell.angle_gamma   90.00
#
_symmetry.space_group_name_H-M   'P 1'
#
loop_
_entity.id
_entity.type
_entity.pdbx_description
1 polymer ?
#
loop_
_entity_poly.entity_id
_entity_poly.type
_entity_poly.pdbx_seq_one_letter_code
_entity_poly.pdbx_strand_id
1 'polypeptide(L)'
;MSLQDLTPVDSQRVLKTAINAFGRFVASEGVSMDFIAASLLGDPSGAVFVKLMDRFGVHLVFVEGRGGKPLARNSVMSYYRHVKNWLFDTYPKHRASIEKKLLKMAQTLERHCLKRVEGGMIKKALACTKEDLRILMDGLYFDASSPKDYQDAALLALMWFAFGRASDLGFVVKGNLSVSADGVVFVRFIRVTTAEEK
;
A
#
# COMPACT_ATOMS: atom_id res chain seq x y z
N MET A 1 -35.78 13.64 1.66
CA MET A 1 -34.90 13.30 2.80
C MET A 1 -33.86 12.31 2.30
N SER A 2 -32.59 12.70 2.30
CA SER A 2 -31.49 11.84 1.87
C SER A 2 -31.13 10.89 3.01
N LEU A 3 -30.71 9.66 2.72
CA LEU A 3 -30.19 8.72 3.73
C LEU A 3 -29.01 9.31 4.55
N GLN A 4 -28.39 10.37 4.06
CA GLN A 4 -27.33 11.12 4.73
C GLN A 4 -27.84 11.94 5.93
N ASP A 5 -29.13 12.33 5.93
CA ASP A 5 -29.77 13.16 6.97
C ASP A 5 -30.06 12.37 8.27
N LEU A 6 -29.96 11.04 8.22
CA LEU A 6 -30.23 10.12 9.34
C LEU A 6 -28.96 9.69 10.09
N THR A 7 -27.79 10.16 9.67
CA THR A 7 -26.53 9.81 10.34
C THR A 7 -26.28 10.73 11.55
N PRO A 8 -25.96 10.17 12.74
CA PRO A 8 -25.64 10.99 13.91
C PRO A 8 -24.52 11.99 13.59
N VAL A 9 -24.64 13.22 14.07
CA VAL A 9 -23.67 14.32 13.81
C VAL A 9 -22.23 13.91 14.12
N ASP A 10 -22.02 13.11 15.16
CA ASP A 10 -20.71 12.58 15.53
C ASP A 10 -20.12 11.64 14.46
N SER A 11 -20.97 10.85 13.79
CA SER A 11 -20.54 9.95 12.71
C SER A 11 -20.11 10.73 11.46
N GLN A 12 -20.77 11.85 11.15
CA GLN A 12 -20.37 12.74 10.06
C GLN A 12 -19.03 13.42 10.35
N ARG A 13 -18.79 13.82 11.61
CA ARG A 13 -17.52 14.43 12.04
C ARG A 13 -16.36 13.46 11.96
N VAL A 14 -16.58 12.20 12.37
CA VAL A 14 -15.58 11.13 12.27
C VAL A 14 -15.30 10.80 10.80
N LEU A 15 -16.34 10.71 9.96
CA LEU A 15 -16.19 10.51 8.51
C LEU A 15 -15.34 11.61 7.88
N LYS A 16 -15.63 12.89 8.14
CA LYS A 16 -14.86 14.02 7.63
C LYS A 16 -13.40 13.97 8.06
N THR A 17 -13.15 13.55 9.30
CA THR A 17 -11.79 13.39 9.82
C THR A 17 -11.04 12.25 9.09
N ALA A 18 -11.71 11.13 8.85
CA ALA A 18 -11.15 10.01 8.10
C ALA A 18 -10.86 10.38 6.63
N ILE A 19 -11.75 11.12 5.98
CA ILE A 19 -11.56 11.63 4.61
C ILE A 19 -10.38 12.61 4.56
N ASN A 20 -10.24 13.49 5.56
CA ASN A 20 -9.09 14.39 5.65
C ASN A 20 -7.77 13.62 5.83
N ALA A 21 -7.76 12.55 6.64
CA ALA A 21 -6.59 11.68 6.77
C ALA A 21 -6.26 10.97 5.45
N PHE A 22 -7.28 10.52 4.71
CA PHE A 22 -7.11 9.96 3.38
C PHE A 22 -6.55 10.98 2.37
N GLY A 23 -7.03 12.23 2.39
CA GLY A 23 -6.49 13.30 1.55
C GLY A 23 -5.02 13.60 1.84
N ARG A 24 -4.61 13.57 3.12
CA ARG A 24 -3.19 13.71 3.49
C ARG A 24 -2.35 12.54 2.99
N PHE A 25 -2.87 11.32 3.07
CA PHE A 25 -2.23 10.14 2.48
C PHE A 25 -2.02 10.32 0.98
N VAL A 26 -3.07 10.68 0.23
CA VAL A 26 -3.00 10.90 -1.22
C VAL A 26 -1.98 11.99 -1.58
N ALA A 27 -1.96 13.10 -0.82
CA ALA A 27 -0.97 14.15 -0.99
C ALA A 27 0.47 13.67 -0.67
N SER A 28 0.66 12.82 0.34
CA SER A 28 1.97 12.26 0.69
C SER A 28 2.51 11.29 -0.37
N GLU A 29 1.63 10.67 -1.14
CA GLU A 29 1.99 9.84 -2.31
C GLU A 29 2.30 10.71 -3.55
N GLY A 30 2.12 12.03 -3.48
CA GLY A 30 2.32 12.96 -4.60
C GLY A 30 1.27 12.84 -5.70
N VAL A 31 0.09 12.33 -5.37
CA VAL A 31 -1.00 12.06 -6.32
C VAL A 31 -2.18 13.02 -6.05
N SER A 32 -2.97 13.35 -7.08
CA SER A 32 -4.20 14.13 -6.92
C SER A 32 -5.41 13.23 -6.66
N MET A 33 -6.41 13.76 -5.96
CA MET A 33 -7.70 13.07 -5.78
C MET A 33 -8.39 12.79 -7.12
N ASP A 34 -8.24 13.68 -8.09
CA ASP A 34 -8.81 13.52 -9.43
C ASP A 34 -8.17 12.34 -10.19
N PHE A 35 -6.86 12.14 -10.03
CA PHE A 35 -6.17 10.98 -10.61
C PHE A 35 -6.66 9.67 -9.99
N ILE A 36 -6.86 9.64 -8.66
CA ILE A 36 -7.42 8.48 -7.97
C ILE A 36 -8.84 8.19 -8.47
N ALA A 37 -9.67 9.22 -8.61
CA ALA A 37 -11.03 9.10 -9.14
C ALA A 37 -11.04 8.52 -10.57
N ALA A 38 -10.22 9.09 -11.47
CA ALA A 38 -10.08 8.59 -12.84
C ALA A 38 -9.60 7.13 -12.87
N SER A 39 -8.62 6.78 -12.02
CA SER A 39 -8.08 5.42 -11.91
C SER A 39 -9.12 4.42 -11.40
N LEU A 40 -9.99 4.81 -10.47
CA LEU A 40 -11.06 3.96 -9.96
C LEU A 40 -12.19 3.78 -10.99
N LEU A 41 -12.53 4.82 -11.75
CA LEU A 41 -13.55 4.76 -12.79
C LEU A 41 -13.12 3.94 -14.00
N GLY A 42 -11.84 4.02 -14.36
CA GLY A 42 -11.22 3.31 -15.48
C GLY A 42 -10.82 1.86 -15.19
N ASP A 43 -10.92 1.39 -13.95
CA ASP A 43 -10.55 0.02 -13.58
C ASP A 43 -11.72 -0.97 -13.74
N PRO A 44 -11.67 -1.89 -14.70
CA PRO A 44 -12.71 -2.90 -14.88
C PRO A 44 -12.66 -4.03 -13.83
N SER A 45 -11.57 -4.15 -13.07
CA SER A 45 -11.30 -5.29 -12.18
C SER A 45 -11.53 -4.99 -10.69
N GLY A 46 -11.53 -3.71 -10.30
CA GLY A 46 -11.52 -3.27 -8.90
C GLY A 46 -10.17 -3.47 -8.18
N ALA A 47 -9.12 -3.89 -8.89
CA ALA A 47 -7.77 -4.06 -8.35
C ALA A 47 -7.16 -2.74 -7.85
N VAL A 48 -7.43 -1.61 -8.52
CA VAL A 48 -6.98 -0.27 -8.09
C VAL A 48 -7.55 0.06 -6.72
N PHE A 49 -8.84 -0.22 -6.50
CA PHE A 49 -9.50 -0.01 -5.21
C PHE A 49 -8.83 -0.83 -4.10
N VAL A 50 -8.59 -2.12 -4.36
CA VAL A 50 -7.95 -3.02 -3.38
C VAL A 50 -6.55 -2.53 -3.03
N LYS A 51 -5.73 -2.17 -4.02
CA LYS A 51 -4.37 -1.64 -3.81
C LYS A 51 -4.38 -0.30 -3.05
N LEU A 52 -5.33 0.58 -3.37
CA LEU A 52 -5.48 1.87 -2.71
C LEU A 52 -5.80 1.70 -1.22
N MET A 53 -6.75 0.82 -0.90
CA MET A 53 -7.10 0.53 0.49
C MET A 53 -5.97 -0.17 1.24
N ASP A 54 -5.21 -1.07 0.60
CA ASP A 54 -4.06 -1.72 1.21
C ASP A 54 -3.01 -0.71 1.67
N ARG A 55 -2.61 0.18 0.75
CA ARG A 55 -1.66 1.27 1.03
C ARG A 55 -2.16 2.22 2.09
N PHE A 56 -3.44 2.59 2.02
CA PHE A 56 -4.03 3.44 3.05
C PHE A 56 -4.03 2.77 4.43
N GLY A 57 -4.33 1.47 4.49
CA GLY A 57 -4.23 0.68 5.73
C GLY A 57 -2.82 0.69 6.32
N VAL A 58 -1.81 0.46 5.48
CA VAL A 58 -0.39 0.54 5.87
C VAL A 58 -0.05 1.95 6.37
N HIS A 59 -0.45 2.99 5.64
CA HIS A 59 -0.24 4.38 6.04
C HIS A 59 -0.85 4.68 7.41
N LEU A 60 -2.08 4.25 7.68
CA LEU A 60 -2.73 4.43 8.99
C LEU A 60 -1.99 3.73 10.13
N VAL A 61 -1.36 2.59 9.85
CA VAL A 61 -0.51 1.93 10.83
C VAL A 61 0.71 2.80 11.12
N PHE A 62 1.40 3.32 10.13
CA PHE A 62 2.68 4.01 10.39
C PHE A 62 2.54 5.48 10.77
N VAL A 63 1.43 6.14 10.42
CA VAL A 63 1.25 7.56 10.70
C VAL A 63 1.08 7.82 12.19
N GLU A 64 1.70 8.89 12.65
CA GLU A 64 1.69 9.30 14.05
C GLU A 64 0.59 10.32 14.30
N GLY A 65 -0.09 10.15 15.43
CA GLY A 65 -1.08 11.07 15.95
C GLY A 65 -0.44 12.24 16.70
N ARG A 66 -1.24 12.93 17.51
CA ARG A 66 -0.72 14.02 18.36
C ARG A 66 0.30 13.45 19.36
N GLY A 67 1.52 13.98 19.31
CA GLY A 67 2.61 13.64 20.23
C GLY A 67 3.54 12.53 19.76
N GLY A 68 3.70 12.34 18.44
CA GLY A 68 4.64 11.36 17.87
C GLY A 68 4.26 9.90 18.12
N LYS A 69 3.03 9.66 18.59
CA LYS A 69 2.58 8.32 18.94
C LYS A 69 1.85 7.66 17.77
N PRO A 70 2.11 6.38 17.49
CA PRO A 70 1.20 5.48 16.80
C PRO A 70 -0.29 5.81 16.95
N LEU A 71 -1.05 5.85 15.84
CA LEU A 71 -2.51 5.87 15.94
C LEU A 71 -3.03 4.65 16.73
N ALA A 72 -3.99 4.91 17.61
CA ALA A 72 -4.67 3.86 18.35
C ALA A 72 -5.42 2.93 17.39
N ARG A 73 -5.45 1.62 17.71
CA ARG A 73 -6.15 0.58 16.93
C ARG A 73 -7.57 1.03 16.54
N ASN A 74 -8.34 1.52 17.51
CA ASN A 74 -9.73 1.93 17.27
C ASN A 74 -9.83 3.05 16.23
N SER A 75 -8.87 3.97 16.22
CA SER A 75 -8.80 5.06 15.24
C SER A 75 -8.40 4.55 13.85
N VAL A 76 -7.40 3.65 13.76
CA VAL A 76 -7.01 3.00 12.49
C VAL A 76 -8.21 2.27 11.87
N MET A 77 -8.88 1.43 12.66
CA MET A 77 -10.03 0.65 12.19
C MET A 77 -11.22 1.53 11.81
N SER A 78 -11.46 2.60 12.58
CA SER A 78 -12.50 3.59 12.27
C SER A 78 -12.20 4.28 10.95
N TYR A 79 -11.00 4.84 10.76
CA TYR A 79 -10.65 5.57 9.54
C TYR A 79 -10.70 4.67 8.31
N TYR A 80 -10.13 3.46 8.41
CA TYR A 80 -10.19 2.47 7.33
C TYR A 80 -11.64 2.14 6.95
N ARG A 81 -12.52 1.92 7.94
CA ARG A 81 -13.94 1.63 7.69
C ARG A 81 -14.68 2.80 7.03
N HIS A 82 -14.47 4.02 7.53
CA HIS A 82 -15.15 5.21 7.01
C HIS A 82 -14.73 5.53 5.57
N VAL A 83 -13.43 5.46 5.27
CA VAL A 83 -12.92 5.69 3.91
C VAL A 83 -13.38 4.58 2.96
N LYS A 84 -13.35 3.32 3.40
CA LYS A 84 -13.88 2.19 2.61
C LYS A 84 -15.34 2.42 2.22
N ASN A 85 -16.18 2.77 3.19
CA ASN A 85 -17.61 2.98 2.96
C ASN A 85 -17.83 4.19 2.05
N TRP A 86 -17.13 5.30 2.30
CA TRP A 86 -17.19 6.48 1.46
C TRP A 86 -16.79 6.20 0.00
N LEU A 87 -15.70 5.45 -0.21
CA LEU A 87 -15.28 5.03 -1.54
C LEU A 87 -16.29 4.08 -2.19
N PHE A 88 -16.94 3.19 -1.43
CA PHE A 88 -17.99 2.33 -1.96
C PHE A 88 -19.26 3.09 -2.35
N ASP A 89 -19.62 4.12 -1.59
CA ASP A 89 -20.77 4.94 -1.89
C ASP A 89 -20.49 5.86 -3.10
N THR A 90 -19.23 6.24 -3.30
CA THR A 90 -18.79 7.05 -4.46
C THR A 90 -18.57 6.19 -5.72
N TYR A 91 -18.06 4.97 -5.58
CA TYR A 91 -17.70 4.07 -6.68
C TYR A 91 -18.30 2.66 -6.48
N PRO A 92 -19.62 2.48 -6.69
CA PRO A 92 -20.31 1.25 -6.33
C PRO A 92 -20.03 0.06 -7.27
N LYS A 93 -19.46 0.29 -8.46
CA LYS A 93 -19.35 -0.69 -9.57
C LYS A 93 -18.86 -2.09 -9.16
N HIS A 94 -17.87 -2.16 -8.27
CA HIS A 94 -17.20 -3.43 -7.92
C HIS A 94 -17.44 -3.88 -6.48
N ARG A 95 -18.37 -3.23 -5.76
CA ARG A 95 -18.56 -3.41 -4.31
C ARG A 95 -18.70 -4.87 -3.91
N ALA A 96 -19.62 -5.60 -4.52
CA ALA A 96 -19.90 -7.00 -4.20
C ALA A 96 -18.70 -7.93 -4.42
N SER A 97 -17.85 -7.64 -5.41
CA SER A 97 -16.67 -8.45 -5.75
C SER A 97 -15.50 -8.22 -4.79
N ILE A 98 -15.29 -6.97 -4.36
CA ILE A 98 -14.10 -6.59 -3.57
C ILE A 98 -14.33 -6.53 -2.06
N GLU A 99 -15.59 -6.44 -1.61
CA GLU A 99 -15.92 -6.32 -0.19
C GLU A 99 -15.35 -7.46 0.67
N LYS A 100 -15.42 -8.71 0.19
CA LYS A 100 -14.85 -9.87 0.89
C LYS A 100 -13.32 -9.78 1.01
N LYS A 101 -12.64 -9.25 -0.01
CA LYS A 101 -11.18 -9.04 0.02
C LYS A 101 -10.81 -7.97 1.03
N LEU A 102 -11.51 -6.84 1.02
CA LEU A 102 -11.28 -5.73 1.95
C LEU A 102 -11.59 -6.11 3.41
N LEU A 103 -12.55 -7.00 3.64
CA LEU A 103 -12.81 -7.54 4.98
C LEU A 103 -11.63 -8.34 5.51
N LYS A 104 -11.04 -9.23 4.69
CA LYS A 104 -9.83 -9.97 5.06
C LYS A 104 -8.65 -9.03 5.34
N MET A 105 -8.50 -7.99 4.54
CA MET A 105 -7.45 -6.97 4.76
C MET A 105 -7.67 -6.22 6.07
N ALA A 106 -8.91 -5.81 6.39
CA ALA A 106 -9.23 -5.17 7.65
C ALA A 106 -8.89 -6.07 8.86
N GLN A 107 -9.15 -7.38 8.77
CA GLN A 107 -8.78 -8.34 9.81
C GLN A 107 -7.25 -8.51 9.96
N THR A 108 -6.50 -8.45 8.85
CA THR A 108 -5.03 -8.48 8.89
C THR A 108 -4.48 -7.19 9.51
N LEU A 109 -5.06 -6.05 9.14
CA LEU A 109 -4.74 -4.73 9.68
C LEU A 109 -4.95 -4.70 11.20
N GLU A 110 -6.10 -5.17 11.67
CA GLU A 110 -6.43 -5.22 13.10
C GLU A 110 -5.45 -6.10 13.89
N ARG A 111 -5.11 -7.29 13.36
CA ARG A 111 -4.10 -8.18 13.96
C ARG A 111 -2.72 -7.52 14.01
N HIS A 112 -2.36 -6.74 12.99
CA HIS A 112 -1.11 -6.00 12.97
C HIS A 112 -1.09 -4.89 14.04
N CYS A 113 -2.20 -4.15 14.21
CA CYS A 113 -2.33 -3.17 15.27
C CYS A 113 -2.22 -3.78 16.67
N LEU A 114 -2.75 -4.99 16.90
CA LEU A 114 -2.62 -5.70 18.17
C LEU A 114 -1.16 -6.03 18.50
N LYS A 115 -0.45 -6.63 17.54
CA LYS A 115 0.98 -6.97 17.70
C LYS A 115 1.85 -5.74 17.96
N ARG A 116 1.49 -4.58 17.38
CA ARG A 116 2.19 -3.30 17.63
C ARG A 116 2.08 -2.82 19.07
N VAL A 117 0.92 -3.00 19.70
CA VAL A 117 0.66 -2.55 21.08
C VAL A 117 1.33 -3.48 22.10
N GLU A 118 1.37 -4.78 21.81
CA GLU A 118 2.01 -5.79 22.68
C GLU A 118 3.55 -5.76 22.63
N GLY A 119 4.16 -4.76 21.99
CA GLY A 119 5.61 -4.70 21.80
C GLY A 119 6.15 -5.83 20.94
N GLY A 120 5.28 -6.46 20.13
CA GLY A 120 5.66 -7.53 19.23
C GLY A 120 6.75 -7.01 18.31
N MET A 121 7.98 -7.48 18.55
CA MET A 121 9.08 -7.29 17.61
C MET A 121 8.53 -7.64 16.24
N ILE A 122 8.45 -6.64 15.35
CA ILE A 122 8.47 -6.92 13.93
C ILE A 122 9.74 -7.75 13.80
N LYS A 123 9.59 -9.08 13.61
CA LYS A 123 10.70 -9.94 13.24
C LYS A 123 11.18 -9.36 11.93
N LYS A 124 12.08 -8.37 12.00
CA LYS A 124 12.72 -7.80 10.84
C LYS A 124 13.33 -9.01 10.16
N ALA A 125 12.99 -9.20 8.89
CA ALA A 125 13.72 -10.16 8.09
C ALA A 125 15.21 -9.83 8.29
N LEU A 126 16.02 -10.85 8.54
CA LEU A 126 17.46 -10.69 8.63
C LEU A 126 17.92 -9.93 7.38
N ALA A 127 18.89 -9.04 7.55
CA ALA A 127 19.42 -8.30 6.42
C ALA A 127 19.93 -9.31 5.39
N CYS A 128 19.35 -9.28 4.20
CA CYS A 128 19.81 -10.11 3.10
C CYS A 128 21.25 -9.69 2.78
N THR A 129 22.17 -10.64 2.75
CA THR A 129 23.54 -10.42 2.29
C THR A 129 23.65 -10.65 0.78
N LYS A 130 24.76 -10.23 0.18
CA LYS A 130 25.02 -10.48 -1.24
C LYS A 130 25.13 -11.98 -1.54
N GLU A 131 25.64 -12.74 -0.58
CA GLU A 131 25.77 -14.19 -0.62
C GLU A 131 24.38 -14.85 -0.59
N ASP A 132 23.49 -14.41 0.30
CA ASP A 132 22.10 -14.90 0.34
C ASP A 132 21.37 -14.64 -0.99
N LEU A 133 21.57 -13.44 -1.57
CA LEU A 133 20.99 -13.09 -2.86
C LEU A 133 21.49 -14.01 -3.98
N ARG A 134 22.79 -14.32 -4.01
CA ARG A 134 23.36 -15.26 -5.00
C ARG A 134 22.74 -16.64 -4.88
N ILE A 135 22.62 -17.18 -3.67
CA ILE A 135 22.01 -18.50 -3.42
C ILE A 135 20.56 -18.53 -3.92
N LEU A 136 19.80 -17.47 -3.65
CA LEU A 136 18.42 -17.36 -4.12
C LEU A 136 18.32 -17.26 -5.65
N MET A 137 19.19 -16.46 -6.27
CA MET A 137 19.24 -16.34 -7.73
C MET A 137 19.63 -17.66 -8.39
N ASP A 138 20.67 -18.33 -7.89
CA ASP A 138 21.12 -19.62 -8.42
C ASP A 138 20.00 -20.67 -8.30
N GLY A 139 19.29 -20.70 -7.17
CA GLY A 139 18.12 -21.57 -6.99
C GLY A 139 16.99 -21.30 -7.99
N LEU A 140 16.68 -20.02 -8.25
CA LEU A 140 15.65 -19.64 -9.23
C LEU A 140 16.05 -20.02 -10.65
N TYR A 141 17.32 -19.79 -11.03
CA TYR A 141 17.81 -20.12 -12.37
C TYR A 141 18.03 -21.63 -12.58
N PHE A 142 18.32 -22.39 -11.52
CA PHE A 142 18.61 -23.82 -11.61
C PHE A 142 17.43 -24.64 -12.15
N ASP A 143 16.20 -24.29 -11.77
CA ASP A 143 14.96 -24.98 -12.21
C ASP A 143 14.06 -24.08 -13.08
N ALA A 144 14.61 -22.98 -13.63
CA ALA A 144 13.85 -22.01 -14.40
C ALA A 144 13.34 -22.63 -15.71
N SER A 145 12.06 -22.95 -15.75
CA SER A 145 11.39 -23.56 -16.91
C SER A 145 10.26 -22.69 -17.47
N SER A 146 9.86 -21.65 -16.73
CA SER A 146 8.77 -20.76 -17.10
C SER A 146 9.20 -19.29 -17.11
N PRO A 147 8.55 -18.43 -17.93
CA PRO A 147 8.79 -16.99 -17.91
C PRO A 147 8.60 -16.33 -16.53
N LYS A 148 7.81 -16.96 -15.64
CA LYS A 148 7.59 -16.45 -14.29
C LYS A 148 8.83 -16.60 -13.41
N ASP A 149 9.60 -17.67 -13.58
CA ASP A 149 10.80 -17.91 -12.79
C ASP A 149 11.86 -16.82 -13.07
N TYR A 150 11.99 -16.45 -14.34
CA TYR A 150 12.83 -15.33 -14.77
C TYR A 150 12.31 -13.97 -14.29
N GLN A 151 10.98 -13.80 -14.23
CA GLN A 151 10.36 -12.59 -13.68
C GLN A 151 10.63 -12.46 -12.17
N ASP A 152 10.55 -13.56 -11.43
CA ASP A 152 10.81 -13.60 -9.99
C ASP A 152 12.30 -13.34 -9.70
N ALA A 153 13.21 -13.88 -10.51
CA ALA A 153 14.64 -13.58 -10.44
C ALA A 153 14.93 -12.08 -10.71
N ALA A 154 14.29 -11.50 -11.74
CA ALA A 154 14.43 -10.08 -12.03
C ALA A 154 13.85 -9.20 -10.91
N LEU A 155 12.71 -9.59 -10.34
CA LEU A 155 12.09 -8.88 -9.22
C LEU A 155 12.98 -8.93 -7.97
N LEU A 156 13.57 -10.10 -7.67
CA LEU A 156 14.49 -10.28 -6.56
C LEU A 156 15.74 -9.39 -6.70
N ALA A 157 16.32 -9.33 -7.91
CA ALA A 157 17.45 -8.45 -8.19
C ALA A 157 17.07 -6.96 -8.05
N LEU A 158 15.90 -6.55 -8.54
CA LEU A 158 15.41 -5.18 -8.39
C LEU A 158 15.11 -4.83 -6.92
N MET A 159 14.58 -5.78 -6.13
CA MET A 159 14.34 -5.60 -4.71
C MET A 159 15.64 -5.36 -3.94
N TRP A 160 16.74 -6.02 -4.31
CA TRP A 160 18.05 -5.75 -3.73
C TRP A 160 18.45 -4.27 -3.87
N PHE A 161 18.36 -3.73 -5.08
CA PHE A 161 18.69 -2.31 -5.34
C PHE A 161 17.66 -1.33 -4.77
N ALA A 162 16.41 -1.76 -4.56
CA ALA A 162 15.37 -0.98 -3.89
C ALA A 162 15.44 -1.07 -2.34
N PHE A 163 16.47 -1.69 -1.78
CA PHE A 163 16.62 -1.94 -0.33
C PHE A 163 15.44 -2.71 0.28
N GLY A 164 14.96 -3.73 -0.44
CA GLY A 164 13.89 -4.64 0.00
C GLY A 164 12.48 -4.06 -0.03
N ARG A 165 12.28 -2.84 -0.53
CA ARG A 165 10.95 -2.20 -0.59
C ARG A 165 10.21 -2.56 -1.86
N ALA A 166 9.37 -3.60 -1.77
CA ALA A 166 8.53 -4.06 -2.87
C ALA A 166 7.52 -2.99 -3.34
N SER A 167 7.12 -2.04 -2.48
CA SER A 167 6.20 -0.95 -2.81
C SER A 167 6.70 -0.04 -3.93
N ASP A 168 8.01 0.20 -3.97
CA ASP A 168 8.66 1.11 -4.92
C ASP A 168 8.65 0.51 -6.33
N LEU A 169 8.68 -0.82 -6.43
CA LEU A 169 8.63 -1.57 -7.69
C LEU A 169 7.21 -1.66 -8.26
N GLY A 170 6.18 -1.50 -7.43
CA GLY A 170 4.78 -1.63 -7.84
C GLY A 170 4.28 -0.61 -8.85
N PHE A 171 5.05 0.47 -9.10
CA PHE A 171 4.75 1.53 -10.07
C PHE A 171 5.76 1.64 -11.21
N VAL A 172 6.78 0.78 -11.24
CA VAL A 172 7.75 0.79 -12.33
C VAL A 172 7.05 0.34 -13.61
N VAL A 173 6.94 1.24 -14.59
CA VAL A 173 6.45 0.91 -15.94
C VAL A 173 7.63 0.82 -16.90
N LYS A 174 7.42 0.24 -18.08
CA LYS A 174 8.49 0.08 -19.10
C LYS A 174 9.20 1.39 -19.43
N GLY A 175 8.48 2.52 -19.43
CA GLY A 175 9.06 3.85 -19.68
C GLY A 175 10.03 4.36 -18.60
N ASN A 176 10.11 3.70 -17.46
CA ASN A 176 11.08 3.99 -16.41
C ASN A 176 12.43 3.29 -16.60
N LEU A 177 12.52 2.37 -17.57
CA LEU A 177 13.73 1.63 -17.90
C LEU A 177 14.45 2.31 -19.06
N SER A 178 15.75 2.54 -18.90
CA SER A 178 16.62 3.02 -19.98
C SER A 178 17.94 2.26 -19.94
N VAL A 179 18.58 2.10 -21.10
CA VAL A 179 19.87 1.41 -21.23
C VAL A 179 20.87 2.41 -21.80
N SER A 180 21.99 2.55 -21.12
CA SER A 180 23.09 3.40 -21.58
C SER A 180 23.93 2.69 -22.65
N ALA A 181 24.74 3.47 -23.37
CA ALA A 181 25.60 2.97 -24.44
C ALA A 181 26.64 1.94 -23.98
N ASP A 182 26.96 1.93 -22.68
CA ASP A 182 27.83 0.96 -22.00
C ASP A 182 27.09 -0.29 -21.50
N GLY A 183 25.79 -0.43 -21.81
CA GLY A 183 24.98 -1.60 -21.42
C GLY A 183 24.43 -1.54 -19.98
N VAL A 184 24.59 -0.41 -19.28
CA VAL A 184 24.03 -0.23 -17.93
C VAL A 184 22.53 0.02 -18.00
N VAL A 185 21.76 -0.74 -17.23
CA VAL A 185 20.30 -0.57 -17.11
C VAL A 185 19.99 0.41 -15.97
N PHE A 186 19.31 1.50 -16.31
CA PHE A 186 18.80 2.49 -15.37
C PHE A 186 17.31 2.28 -15.12
N VAL A 187 16.94 2.20 -13.85
CA VAL A 187 15.54 2.10 -13.40
C VAL A 187 15.18 3.37 -12.63
N ARG A 188 14.27 4.18 -13.18
CA ARG A 188 13.78 5.39 -12.52
C ARG A 188 12.52 5.09 -11.71
N PHE A 189 12.61 5.08 -10.39
CA PHE A 189 11.45 4.95 -9.51
C PHE A 189 11.35 6.13 -8.54
N ILE A 190 10.14 6.42 -8.08
CA ILE A 190 9.88 7.45 -7.06
C ILE A 190 10.03 6.77 -5.70
N ARG A 191 11.01 7.20 -4.92
CA ARG A 191 11.19 6.76 -3.54
C ARG A 191 10.34 7.64 -2.63
N VAL A 192 9.26 7.09 -2.09
CA VAL A 192 8.53 7.74 -1.00
C VAL A 192 9.35 7.56 0.27
N THR A 193 9.96 8.64 0.73
CA THR A 193 10.56 8.69 2.06
C THR A 193 9.47 9.09 3.04
N THR A 194 9.02 8.16 3.89
CA THR A 194 8.50 8.57 5.20
C THR A 194 9.70 9.19 5.91
N ALA A 195 9.64 10.50 6.20
CA ALA A 195 10.71 11.19 6.91
C ALA A 195 11.11 10.36 8.14
N GLU A 196 12.39 9.97 8.20
CA GLU A 196 12.99 9.49 9.43
C GLU A 196 13.09 10.69 10.37
N GLU A 197 12.47 10.57 11.55
CA GLU A 197 12.77 11.44 12.68
C GLU A 197 14.25 11.29 13.05
N LYS A 198 14.90 12.43 13.32
CA LYS A 198 16.26 12.53 13.85
C LYS A 198 16.37 11.99 15.27
#